data_AF-A0A381UAA2-F1
#
_entry.id   AF-A0A381UAA2-F1
#
_cell.length_a   1.000
_cell.length_b   1.000
_cell.length_c   1.000
_cell.angle_alpha   90.00
_cell.angle_beta   90.00
_cell.angle_gamma   90.00
#
_symmetry.space_group_name_H-M   'P 1'
#
loop_
_entity.id
_entity.type
_entity.pdbx_description
1 polymer ?
#
loop_
_entity_poly.entity_id
_entity_poly.type
_entity_poly.pdbx_seq_one_letter_code
_entity_poly.pdbx_strand_id
1 'polypeptide(L)' 'MRALRDDLNPDALAAIEGDQVKVAVNQVILRTEQNLNEGDEVAFLPPITGG' A
#
# COMPACT_ATOMS: atom_id res chain seq x y z
N MET A 1 -8.20 -1.72 5.41
CA MET A 1 -7.40 -2.97 5.33
C MET A 1 -8.22 -4.26 5.27
N ARG A 2 -9.50 -4.32 5.68
CA ARG A 2 -10.29 -5.56 5.60
C ARG A 2 -10.36 -6.17 4.19
N ALA A 3 -10.47 -5.33 3.16
CA ALA A 3 -10.60 -5.77 1.77
C ALA A 3 -9.40 -6.59 1.24
N LEU A 4 -8.18 -6.36 1.74
CA LEU A 4 -6.98 -7.07 1.28
C LEU A 4 -6.71 -8.37 2.05
N ARG A 5 -7.39 -8.58 3.19
CA ARG A 5 -7.13 -9.74 4.07
C ARG A 5 -7.57 -11.05 3.47
N ASP A 6 -8.60 -11.03 2.64
CA ASP A 6 -9.17 -12.24 2.04
C ASP A 6 -8.38 -12.68 0.79
N ASP A 7 -7.66 -11.74 0.16
CA ASP A 7 -6.97 -11.95 -1.13
C ASP A 7 -5.45 -12.11 -0.99
N LEU A 8 -4.86 -11.75 0.16
CA LEU A 8 -3.42 -11.84 0.41
C LEU A 8 -3.08 -13.03 1.28
N ASN A 9 -1.91 -13.62 1.04
CA ASN A 9 -1.34 -14.59 1.96
C ASN A 9 -0.87 -13.91 3.27
N PRO A 10 -0.66 -14.67 4.36
CA PRO A 10 -0.29 -14.09 5.66
C PRO A 10 0.99 -13.25 5.62
N ASP A 11 1.99 -13.65 4.84
CA ASP A 11 3.27 -12.94 4.77
C ASP A 11 3.12 -11.58 4.07
N ALA A 12 2.36 -11.51 2.98
CA ALA A 12 2.05 -10.29 2.27
C ALA A 12 1.20 -9.35 3.13
N LEU A 13 0.22 -9.88 3.88
CA LEU A 13 -0.58 -9.11 4.81
C LEU A 13 0.28 -8.50 5.93
N ALA A 14 1.18 -9.30 6.52
CA ALA A 14 2.12 -8.82 7.53
C ALA A 14 3.06 -7.73 6.97
N ALA A 15 3.51 -7.88 5.72
CA ALA A 15 4.39 -6.89 5.08
C ALA A 15 3.69 -5.53 4.88
N ILE A 16 2.42 -5.50 4.48
CA ILE A 16 1.67 -4.25 4.25
C ILE A 16 1.14 -3.61 5.55
N GLU A 17 1.02 -4.39 6.62
CA GLU A 17 0.71 -3.90 7.98
C GLU A 17 1.97 -3.47 8.76
N GLY A 18 3.15 -3.71 8.19
CA GLY A 18 4.43 -3.35 8.80
C GLY A 18 4.66 -1.84 8.90
N ASP A 19 5.58 -1.45 9.80
CA ASP A 19 5.94 -0.06 9.99
C ASP A 19 6.56 0.56 8.72
N GLN A 20 6.27 1.84 8.51
CA GLN A 20 6.86 2.68 7.45
C GLN A 20 6.57 2.26 6.00
N VAL A 21 5.61 1.35 5.77
CA VAL A 21 5.06 1.08 4.43
C VAL A 21 4.50 2.39 3.85
N LYS A 22 4.85 2.65 2.59
CA LYS A 22 4.29 3.78 1.82
C LYS A 22 3.27 3.26 0.83
N VAL A 23 2.24 4.07 0.59
CA VAL A 23 1.24 3.80 -0.44
C VAL A 23 1.40 4.81 -1.56
N ALA A 24 1.36 4.31 -2.79
CA ALA A 24 1.26 5.13 -3.98
C ALA A 24 -0.01 4.78 -4.75
N VAL A 25 -0.63 5.79 -5.36
CA VAL A 25 -1.73 5.60 -6.30
C VAL A 25 -1.42 6.32 -7.58
N ASN A 26 -1.60 5.65 -8.72
CA ASN A 26 -1.29 6.17 -10.04
C ASN A 26 0.13 6.79 -10.06
N GLN A 27 1.10 6.06 -9.53
CA GLN A 27 2.53 6.39 -9.44
C GLN A 27 2.88 7.59 -8.54
N VAL A 28 1.95 8.08 -7.73
CA VAL A 28 2.17 9.20 -6.78
C VAL A 28 2.15 8.69 -5.34
N ILE A 29 3.23 8.91 -4.59
CA ILE A 29 3.30 8.60 -3.15
C ILE A 29 2.38 9.55 -2.38
N LEU A 30 1.50 8.97 -1.57
CA LEU A 30 0.53 9.72 -0.79
C LEU A 30 1.14 10.28 0.49
N ARG A 31 0.74 11.50 0.84
CA ARG A 31 1.09 12.15 2.12
C ARG A 31 -0.09 12.21 3.10
N THR A 32 -1.30 11.96 2.60
CA THR A 32 -2.56 11.99 3.34
C THR A 32 -3.47 10.90 2.78
N GLU A 33 -4.56 10.62 3.49
CA GLU A 33 -5.61 9.72 3.01
C GLU A 33 -6.28 10.29 1.75
N GLN A 34 -6.67 9.40 0.84
CA GLN A 34 -7.46 9.75 -0.34
C GLN A 34 -8.45 8.63 -0.65
N ASN A 35 -9.51 9.00 -1.37
CA ASN A 35 -10.45 8.02 -1.91
C ASN A 35 -9.82 7.30 -3.12
N LEU A 36 -10.12 6.00 -3.23
CA LEU A 36 -9.80 5.21 -4.42
C LEU A 36 -10.99 5.24 -5.38
N ASN A 37 -10.69 5.29 -6.67
CA ASN A 37 -11.66 5.18 -7.75
C ASN A 37 -11.46 3.86 -8.49
N GLU A 38 -12.49 3.43 -9.21
CA GLU A 38 -12.36 2.29 -10.11
C GLU A 38 -11.29 2.56 -11.16
N GLY A 39 -10.38 1.60 -11.35
CA GLY A 39 -9.26 1.71 -12.27
C GLY A 39 -8.00 2.34 -11.70
N ASP A 40 -8.02 2.83 -10.44
CA ASP A 40 -6.81 3.32 -9.79
C ASP A 40 -5.80 2.20 -9.53
N GLU A 41 -4.54 2.43 -9.90
CA GLU A 41 -3.45 1.52 -9.59
C GLU A 41 -2.89 1.84 -8.21
N VAL A 42 -2.86 0.85 -7.31
CA VAL A 42 -2.36 1.01 -5.94
C VAL A 42 -1.10 0.16 -5.75
N ALA A 43 -0.04 0.78 -5.22
CA ALA A 43 1.20 0.10 -4.87
C ALA A 43 1.53 0.30 -3.38
N PHE A 44 1.92 -0.78 -2.72
CA PHE A 44 2.50 -0.78 -1.38
C PHE A 44 4.01 -0.92 -1.51
N LEU A 45 4.74 0.04 -0.95
CA LEU A 45 6.19 0.15 -1.09
C LEU A 45 6.84 -0.03 0.28
N PRO A 46 7.93 -0.81 0.38
CA PRO A 46 8.71 -0.90 1.61
C PRO A 46 9.35 0.47 1.93
N PRO A 47 9.93 0.61 3.14
CA PRO A 47 10.69 1.81 3.49
C PRO A 47 11.74 2.12 2.42
N ILE A 48 11.66 3.30 1.82
CA ILE A 48 12.57 3.72 0.76
C ILE A 48 13.86 4.20 1.42
N THR A 49 14.93 3.42 1.32
CA THR A 49 16.25 3.77 1.88
C THR A 49 17.13 4.51 0.86
N GLY A 50 16.53 5.28 -0.04
CA GLY A 50 17.25 5.95 -1.13
C GLY A 50 18.27 6.95 -0.61
N GLY A 51 19.54 6.72 -0.99
CA GLY A 51 20.71 7.57 -0.85
C GLY A 51 21.67 7.27 -2.00
#